data_AF-A0A251S992-F1
#
_entry.id   AF-A0A251S992-F1
#
_cell.length_a   1.000
_cell.length_b   1.000
_cell.length_c   1.000
_cell.angle_alpha   90.00
_cell.angle_beta   90.00
_cell.angle_gamma   90.00
#
_symmetry.space_group_name_H-M   'P 1'
#
loop_
_entity.id
_entity.type
_entity.pdbx_description
1 polymer ?
#
loop_
_entity_poly.entity_id
_entity_poly.type
_entity_poly.pdbx_seq_one_letter_code
_entity_poly.pdbx_strand_id
1 'polypeptide(L)'
;MLMVRCLQTEVTYLSQLHHPNLVKLIGYCSEGHNRLLVYEYMPKGSLENHLFRKGPQPLPWATRLKVAIGAARGLAFLHDAKDQIIYRDFKASNILLDAVSMRI
;
A
#
# COMPACT_ATOMS: atom_id res chain seq x y z
N MET A 1 -3.11 6.23 -7.37
CA MET A 1 -3.22 5.71 -8.75
C MET A 1 -1.98 6.13 -9.55
N LEU A 2 -1.09 5.18 -9.81
CA LEU A 2 0.11 5.40 -10.62
C LEU A 2 -0.34 5.73 -12.06
N MET A 3 0.31 6.70 -12.72
CA MET A 3 0.04 6.99 -14.14
C MET A 3 1.08 6.22 -14.96
N VAL A 4 0.70 5.04 -15.44
CA VAL A 4 1.43 4.34 -16.49
C VAL A 4 0.43 4.01 -17.59
N ARG A 5 0.74 4.40 -18.83
CA ARG A 5 -0.22 4.49 -19.95
C ARG A 5 -0.77 3.15 -20.47
N CYS A 6 -0.44 2.01 -19.85
CA CYS A 6 -1.00 0.68 -20.18
C CYS A 6 -1.15 -0.15 -18.90
N LEU A 7 -2.39 -0.50 -18.52
CA LEU A 7 -2.67 -1.32 -17.34
C LEU A 7 -2.00 -2.70 -17.36
N GLN A 8 -1.78 -3.28 -18.54
CA GLN A 8 -1.08 -4.57 -18.67
C GLN A 8 0.39 -4.46 -18.25
N THR A 9 1.05 -3.36 -18.64
CA THR A 9 2.43 -3.05 -18.27
C THR A 9 2.51 -2.70 -16.78
N GLU A 10 1.54 -1.93 -16.27
CA GLU A 10 1.45 -1.55 -14.86
C GLU A 10 1.28 -2.79 -13.96
N VAL A 11 0.36 -3.69 -14.30
CA VAL A 11 0.14 -4.95 -13.57
C VAL A 11 1.39 -5.83 -13.60
N THR A 12 2.03 -5.98 -14.77
CA THR A 12 3.25 -6.79 -14.89
C THR A 12 4.36 -6.21 -14.01
N TYR A 13 4.50 -4.88 -13.99
CA TYR A 13 5.50 -4.21 -13.16
C TYR A 13 5.18 -4.30 -11.67
N LEU A 14 3.92 -4.02 -11.28
CA LEU A 14 3.43 -4.15 -9.89
C LEU A 14 3.55 -5.59 -9.37
N SER A 15 3.37 -6.59 -10.22
CA SER A 15 3.53 -8.00 -9.86
C SER A 15 4.97 -8.38 -9.50
N GLN A 16 5.95 -7.61 -9.98
CA GLN A 16 7.38 -7.86 -9.70
C GLN A 16 7.84 -7.17 -8.42
N LEU A 17 7.11 -6.15 -7.93
CA LEU A 17 7.44 -5.42 -6.71
C LEU A 17 7.11 -6.26 -5.47
N HIS A 18 8.17 -6.72 -4.79
CA HIS A 18 8.04 -7.47 -3.55
C HIS A 18 8.76 -6.74 -2.43
N HIS A 19 7.98 -6.17 -1.50
CA HIS A 19 8.51 -5.52 -0.30
C HIS A 19 7.58 -5.76 0.89
N PRO A 20 8.10 -5.99 2.11
CA PRO A 20 7.27 -6.23 3.31
C PRO A 20 6.35 -5.07 3.68
N ASN A 21 6.64 -3.85 3.23
CA ASN A 21 5.80 -2.66 3.44
C ASN A 21 5.01 -2.22 2.19
N LEU A 22 4.90 -3.07 1.17
CA LEU A 22 4.01 -2.87 0.03
C LEU A 22 2.90 -3.91 0.03
N VAL A 23 1.69 -3.51 -0.33
CA VAL A 23 0.57 -4.46 -0.51
C VAL A 23 0.83 -5.34 -1.72
N LYS A 24 0.84 -6.66 -1.50
CA LYS A 24 1.06 -7.64 -2.56
C LYS A 24 -0.15 -7.72 -3.47
N LEU A 25 0.08 -7.49 -4.77
CA LEU A 25 -0.89 -7.81 -5.82
C LEU A 25 -0.94 -9.34 -5.99
N ILE A 26 -2.10 -9.93 -5.73
CA ILE A 26 -2.34 -11.37 -5.88
C ILE A 26 -2.74 -11.68 -7.33
N GLY A 27 -3.53 -10.79 -7.95
CA GLY A 27 -4.00 -11.00 -9.31
C GLY A 27 -4.70 -9.78 -9.88
N TYR A 28 -5.12 -9.91 -11.13
CA TYR A 28 -5.87 -8.89 -11.83
C TYR A 28 -6.87 -9.55 -12.78
N CYS A 29 -7.93 -8.83 -13.11
CA CYS A 29 -8.85 -9.17 -14.19
C CYS A 29 -8.92 -7.99 -15.15
N SER A 30 -8.80 -8.28 -16.45
CA SER A 30 -8.92 -7.29 -17.52
C SER A 30 -9.78 -7.88 -18.63
N GLU A 31 -11.08 -8.02 -18.36
CA GLU A 31 -12.05 -8.57 -19.30
C GLU A 31 -13.03 -7.48 -19.78
N GLY A 32 -13.03 -7.20 -21.08
CA GLY A 32 -13.84 -6.15 -21.69
C GLY A 32 -13.54 -4.77 -21.09
N HIS A 33 -14.56 -4.16 -20.46
CA HIS A 33 -14.44 -2.87 -19.76
C HIS A 33 -14.12 -3.01 -18.26
N ASN A 34 -14.11 -4.22 -17.72
CA ASN A 34 -13.86 -4.46 -16.30
C ASN A 34 -12.37 -4.58 -16.04
N ARG A 35 -11.87 -3.72 -15.14
CA ARG A 35 -10.49 -3.75 -14.66
C ARG A 35 -10.49 -3.88 -13.16
N LEU A 36 -10.08 -5.06 -12.68
CA LEU A 36 -10.06 -5.39 -11.25
C LEU A 36 -8.62 -5.73 -10.84
N LEU A 37 -8.24 -5.26 -9.66
CA LEU A 37 -6.97 -5.60 -9.02
C LEU A 37 -7.29 -6.31 -7.70
N VAL A 38 -6.67 -7.46 -7.50
CA VAL A 38 -6.87 -8.29 -6.32
C VAL A 38 -5.61 -8.21 -5.47
N TYR A 39 -5.76 -7.67 -4.27
CA TYR A 39 -4.67 -7.48 -3.31
C TYR A 39 -4.85 -8.41 -2.09
N GLU A 40 -3.78 -8.57 -1.32
CA GLU A 40 -3.90 -9.21 -0.01
C GLU A 40 -4.82 -8.40 0.92
N TYR A 41 -5.58 -9.13 1.75
CA TYR A 41 -6.51 -8.53 2.68
C TYR A 41 -5.81 -8.07 3.96
N MET A 42 -6.07 -6.83 4.38
CA MET A 42 -5.51 -6.21 5.58
C MET A 42 -6.60 -6.01 6.64
N PRO A 43 -6.70 -6.87 7.67
CA PRO A 43 -7.88 -6.98 8.52
C PRO A 43 -8.11 -5.78 9.45
N LYS A 44 -7.08 -5.00 9.78
CA LYS A 44 -7.24 -3.80 10.61
C LYS A 44 -7.59 -2.54 9.81
N GLY A 45 -7.70 -2.64 8.48
CA GLY A 45 -8.06 -1.51 7.63
C GLY A 45 -7.00 -0.40 7.62
N SER A 46 -7.42 0.83 7.30
CA SER A 46 -6.51 1.96 7.11
C SER A 46 -6.05 2.61 8.41
N LEU A 47 -4.83 3.17 8.42
CA LEU A 47 -4.29 3.96 9.52
C LEU A 47 -5.21 5.14 9.88
N GLU A 48 -5.86 5.75 8.89
CA GLU A 48 -6.85 6.81 9.09
C GLU A 48 -7.96 6.40 10.09
N ASN A 49 -8.46 5.16 9.99
CA ASN A 49 -9.47 4.65 10.93
C ASN A 49 -8.94 4.59 12.38
N HIS A 50 -7.65 4.36 12.57
CA HIS A 50 -7.04 4.27 13.90
C HIS A 50 -6.56 5.61 14.46
N LEU A 51 -6.40 6.62 13.59
CA LEU A 51 -5.99 7.96 13.99
C LEU A 51 -7.19 8.89 14.24
N PHE A 52 -8.23 8.81 13.39
CA PHE A 52 -9.31 9.81 13.37
C PHE A 52 -10.66 9.28 13.81
N ARG A 53 -10.94 7.96 13.76
CA ARG A 53 -12.18 7.42 14.34
C ARG A 53 -12.00 7.27 15.84
N LYS A 54 -13.04 7.65 16.60
CA LYS A 54 -13.16 7.44 18.04
C LYS A 54 -13.34 5.94 18.35
N GLY A 55 -12.29 5.15 18.15
CA GLY A 55 -12.16 3.84 18.77
C GLY A 55 -11.80 3.97 20.26
N PRO A 56 -11.91 2.90 21.06
CA PRO A 56 -11.76 2.98 22.51
C PRO A 56 -10.34 3.36 22.98
N GLN A 57 -9.31 3.21 22.13
CA GLN A 57 -7.93 3.59 22.47
C GLN A 57 -7.16 4.12 21.25
N PRO A 58 -6.46 5.26 21.37
CA PRO A 58 -5.57 5.76 20.32
C PRO A 58 -4.36 4.83 20.15
N LEU A 59 -3.81 4.75 18.93
CA LEU A 59 -2.58 4.00 18.70
C LEU A 59 -1.43 4.53 19.57
N PRO A 60 -0.70 3.65 20.29
CA PRO A 60 0.48 4.04 21.07
C PRO A 60 1.55 4.71 20.20
N TRP A 61 2.29 5.66 20.77
CA TRP A 61 3.32 6.42 20.05
C TRP A 61 4.37 5.52 19.39
N ALA A 62 4.84 4.51 20.12
CA ALA A 62 5.80 3.54 19.60
C ALA A 62 5.30 2.82 18.34
N THR A 63 4.00 2.50 18.28
CA THR A 63 3.37 1.89 17.10
C THR A 63 3.32 2.86 15.94
N ARG A 64 2.97 4.14 16.18
CA ARG A 64 2.97 5.17 15.14
C ARG A 64 4.35 5.35 14.51
N LEU A 65 5.40 5.35 15.34
CA LEU A 65 6.77 5.45 14.86
C LEU A 65 7.17 4.24 14.02
N LYS A 66 6.78 3.02 14.42
CA LYS A 66 6.99 1.80 13.61
C LYS A 66 6.28 1.88 12.25
N VAL A 67 5.06 2.39 12.22
CA VAL A 67 4.31 2.61 10.96
C VAL A 67 5.01 3.64 10.09
N ALA A 68 5.46 4.77 10.64
CA ALA A 68 6.18 5.78 9.89
C ALA A 68 7.49 5.23 9.27
N ILE A 69 8.26 4.46 10.04
CA ILE A 69 9.48 3.80 9.56
C ILE A 69 9.16 2.79 8.45
N GLY A 70 8.11 1.98 8.62
CA GLY A 70 7.68 1.02 7.61
C GLY A 70 7.26 1.70 6.30
N ALA A 71 6.49 2.78 6.39
CA ALA A 71 6.06 3.56 5.23
C ALA A 71 7.25 4.21 4.52
N ALA A 72 8.21 4.75 5.27
CA ALA A 72 9.45 5.30 4.71
C ALA A 72 10.28 4.24 3.99
N ARG A 73 10.37 3.01 4.53
CA ARG A 73 11.04 1.88 3.87
C ARG A 73 10.34 1.47 2.58
N GLY A 74 9.01 1.39 2.58
CA GLY A 74 8.22 1.11 1.38
C GLY A 74 8.41 2.17 0.29
N LEU A 75 8.40 3.46 0.66
CA LEU A 75 8.67 4.56 -0.26
C LEU A 75 10.11 4.53 -0.80
N ALA A 76 11.10 4.30 0.06
CA ALA A 76 12.49 4.18 -0.35
C ALA A 76 12.68 3.06 -1.38
N PHE A 77 12.05 1.90 -1.16
CA PHE A 77 12.07 0.80 -2.11
C PHE A 77 11.44 1.18 -3.47
N LEU A 78 10.30 1.90 -3.48
CA LEU A 78 9.67 2.34 -4.72
C LEU A 78 10.53 3.35 -5.49
N HIS A 79 11.23 4.23 -4.78
CA HIS A 79 12.10 5.23 -5.39
C HIS A 79 13.43 4.65 -5.89
N ASP A 80 13.92 3.57 -5.26
CA ASP A 80 15.13 2.85 -5.67
C ASP A 80 14.87 1.90 -6.85
N ALA A 81 13.60 1.57 -7.13
CA ALA A 81 13.24 0.77 -8.29
C ALA A 81 13.70 1.46 -9.59
N LYS A 82 14.14 0.64 -10.56
CA LYS A 82 14.81 1.05 -11.81
C LYS A 82 14.08 2.14 -12.62
N ASP A 83 12.76 2.22 -12.46
CA ASP A 83 11.87 3.14 -13.18
C ASP A 83 11.42 4.34 -12.32
N GLN A 84 12.02 4.56 -11.14
CA GLN A 84 11.72 5.63 -10.18
C GLN A 84 10.21 5.85 -9.98
N ILE A 85 9.55 4.86 -9.37
CA ILE A 85 8.11 4.86 -9.24
C ILE A 85 7.67 5.99 -8.30
N ILE A 86 6.96 6.98 -8.83
CA ILE A 86 6.39 8.07 -8.02
C ILE A 86 5.06 7.61 -7.41
N TYR A 87 5.06 7.29 -6.12
CA TYR A 87 3.83 7.01 -5.37
C TYR A 87 3.06 8.31 -5.07
N ARG A 88 2.05 8.62 -5.89
CA ARG A 88 1.37 9.94 -5.85
C ARG A 88 0.23 10.07 -4.83
N ASP A 89 -0.19 8.98 -4.19
CA ASP A 89 -1.34 8.99 -3.29
C ASP A 89 -0.92 8.59 -1.87
N PHE A 90 0.13 9.23 -1.36
CA PHE A 90 0.63 8.98 -0.01
C PHE A 90 -0.23 9.67 1.04
N LYS A 91 -1.13 8.92 1.67
CA LYS A 91 -2.05 9.40 2.71
C LYS A 91 -2.40 8.32 3.72
N ALA A 92 -2.89 8.71 4.89
CA ALA A 92 -3.22 7.79 5.98
C ALA A 92 -4.31 6.75 5.61
N SER A 93 -5.20 7.05 4.67
CA SER A 93 -6.21 6.11 4.17
C SER A 93 -5.63 5.00 3.29
N ASN A 94 -4.44 5.19 2.72
CA ASN A 94 -3.75 4.20 1.89
C ASN A 94 -2.70 3.39 2.65
N ILE A 95 -2.42 3.73 3.91
CA ILE A 95 -1.59 2.90 4.78
C ILE A 95 -2.49 1.88 5.45
N LEU A 96 -2.36 0.61 5.07
CA LEU A 96 -3.15 -0.49 5.60
C LEU A 96 -2.41 -1.20 6.73
N LEU A 97 -3.16 -1.63 7.73
CA LEU A 97 -2.66 -2.26 8.95
C LEU A 97 -3.13 -3.71 9.07
N ASP A 98 -2.27 -4.54 9.64
CA ASP A 98 -2.54 -5.90 10.07
C ASP A 98 -2.21 -6.05 11.56
N ALA A 99 -2.32 -7.25 12.13
CA ALA A 99 -2.01 -7.56 13.52
C ALA A 99 -0.66 -6.99 13.97
N VAL A 100 0.37 -7.16 13.14
CA VAL A 100 1.77 -6.81 13.44
C VAL A 100 2.48 -6.03 12.33
N SER A 101 1.88 -5.88 11.15
CA SER A 101 2.52 -5.30 9.97
C SER A 101 1.71 -4.15 9.38
N MET A 102 2.36 -3.35 8.54
CA MET A 102 1.74 -2.25 7.78
C MET A 102 2.21 -2.30 6.34
N ARG A 103 1.36 -1.86 5.41
CA ARG A 103 1.66 -1.78 3.98
C ARG A 103 1.13 -0.49 3.35
N ILE A 104 1.85 0.06 2.38
CA ILE A 104 1.42 1.18 1.52
C ILE A 104 1.00 0.70 0.14
#